data_AF-A0A7Y5NWQ9-F1
#
_entry.id   AF-A0A7Y5NWQ9-F1
#
_cell.length_a   1.000
_cell.length_b   1.000
_cell.length_c   1.000
_cell.angle_alpha   90.00
_cell.angle_beta   90.00
_cell.angle_gamma   90.00
#
_symmetry.space_group_name_H-M   'P 1'
#
loop_
_entity.id
_entity.type
_entity.pdbx_description
1 polymer ?
#
loop_
_entity_poly.entity_id
_entity_poly.type
_entity_poly.pdbx_seq_one_letter_code
_entity_poly.pdbx_strand_id
1 'polypeptide(L)'
;MRRTRLGWACLLSALWVGCGGAATPEPEVARTAPQPTVAVATTTSNGTAAPKPAEIHDQLKVEVTPGVSLLAADQAQEMFVRVRVKGLPLVTEKRTHLDLALAVDTSGSMEGPGIERVREACATLVDKMEDGDTLSIVTFGSQPKLVLEPTTIDKTTREKAKKAIHSMVADGTTDMGGALATALGLIQARLHTDAIHRIVLVGDGVPNDTARVNAVADQAAASKIPITTLGVGAEFDETLMSAIAQRSGGTFHFADDASRVAKVFEEELTKMQRVVARGTRVDIIPGPGVVIHEVVGMPNAVNGRNASFLVGDLAEGQSRDALLRVTVGQHRDGVKVEILDAVASYQHGVVQTNLTAREFESIATSADKSKLADARVPDVEHQGIRLQVADSIVKAIALARAGDLKGARALLDKTAKLAKQAGEKFNDNDLAERAKEALSLRKKVASLAPPPDMGVGMGTGMGMGAPGGMSRMKAMPSPAKMSHADAMQVKGTHSAAMMELQQ
;
A
#
# COMPACT_ATOMS: atom_id res chain seq x y z
N MET A 1 67.29 4.26 -14.60
CA MET A 1 67.44 5.57 -15.26
C MET A 1 66.22 6.43 -14.93
N ARG A 2 66.48 7.63 -14.35
CA ARG A 2 65.62 8.84 -14.15
C ARG A 2 64.23 8.65 -13.49
N ARG A 3 64.06 8.92 -12.18
CA ARG A 3 63.88 10.22 -11.43
C ARG A 3 62.49 10.85 -11.69
N THR A 4 61.63 11.01 -10.67
CA THR A 4 61.63 12.08 -9.63
C THR A 4 60.93 11.60 -8.33
N ARG A 5 61.55 11.62 -7.12
CA ARG A 5 61.60 12.68 -6.06
C ARG A 5 60.21 13.30 -5.76
N LEU A 6 59.65 13.27 -4.54
CA LEU A 6 60.14 13.79 -3.25
C LEU A 6 59.59 12.98 -2.05
N GLY A 7 60.32 12.94 -0.94
CA GLY A 7 59.84 12.46 0.36
C GLY A 7 60.22 13.44 1.49
N TRP A 8 59.72 13.16 2.70
CA TRP A 8 60.16 13.53 4.07
C TRP A 8 58.90 13.50 4.97
N ALA A 9 58.73 12.79 6.09
CA ALA A 9 59.56 12.42 7.25
C ALA A 9 59.72 13.53 8.33
N CYS A 10 59.03 13.28 9.45
CA CYS A 10 59.37 13.56 10.87
C CYS A 10 59.30 14.97 11.50
N LEU A 11 58.45 15.02 12.55
CA LEU A 11 58.69 15.43 13.96
C LEU A 11 59.17 16.84 14.34
N LEU A 12 58.45 17.37 15.34
CA LEU A 12 58.89 18.21 16.48
C LEU A 12 59.74 19.46 16.19
N SER A 13 59.22 20.63 16.55
CA SER A 13 59.72 21.41 17.72
C SER A 13 59.11 22.81 17.77
N ALA A 14 58.99 23.31 18.99
CA ALA A 14 58.40 24.58 19.38
C ALA A 14 59.32 25.78 19.11
N LEU A 15 58.73 26.97 18.96
CA LEU A 15 59.39 28.21 19.35
C LEU A 15 58.40 29.26 19.86
N TRP A 16 58.77 29.79 21.01
CA TRP A 16 58.16 30.80 21.85
C TRP A 16 58.27 32.22 21.26
N VAL A 17 57.29 33.07 21.56
CA VAL A 17 57.52 34.46 21.98
C VAL A 17 56.65 34.69 23.22
N GLY A 18 57.27 35.08 24.33
CA GLY A 18 56.59 35.45 25.58
C GLY A 18 56.74 36.94 25.88
N CYS A 19 55.76 37.53 26.58
CA CYS A 19 55.92 38.21 27.88
C CYS A 19 54.66 38.96 28.33
N GLY A 20 54.23 38.68 29.57
CA GLY A 20 53.52 39.55 30.52
C GLY A 20 51.97 39.61 30.41
N GLY A 21 51.16 39.35 31.44
CA GLY A 21 51.38 39.02 32.86
C GLY A 21 50.05 39.00 33.66
N ALA A 22 50.04 38.25 34.76
CA ALA A 22 49.07 38.18 35.89
C ALA A 22 47.64 37.66 35.59
N ALA A 23 46.99 36.77 36.37
CA ALA A 23 47.10 36.47 37.80
C ALA A 23 46.63 35.02 38.20
N THR A 24 47.34 34.49 39.19
CA THR A 24 47.23 33.39 40.20
C THR A 24 45.85 32.88 40.71
N PRO A 25 45.78 31.83 41.59
CA PRO A 25 46.38 30.48 41.54
C PRO A 25 45.36 29.34 41.87
N GLU A 26 45.74 28.08 41.63
CA GLU A 26 45.08 26.85 42.14
C GLU A 26 45.24 26.67 43.67
N PRO A 27 44.52 25.72 44.28
CA PRO A 27 45.27 24.62 44.89
C PRO A 27 44.69 23.22 44.70
N GLU A 28 45.61 22.27 44.91
CA GLU A 28 45.59 20.83 44.73
C GLU A 28 45.08 20.07 45.99
N VAL A 29 44.79 18.77 45.80
CA VAL A 29 45.02 17.62 46.72
C VAL A 29 43.79 16.85 47.28
N ALA A 30 43.68 15.62 46.74
CA ALA A 30 43.44 14.28 47.32
C ALA A 30 42.19 13.85 48.13
N ARG A 31 41.60 12.75 47.59
CA ARG A 31 41.12 11.49 48.19
C ARG A 31 40.42 11.51 49.56
N THR A 32 39.17 11.05 49.59
CA THR A 32 38.66 10.03 50.53
C THR A 32 37.22 9.59 50.18
N ALA A 33 36.89 8.34 50.50
CA ALA A 33 35.53 7.81 50.68
C ALA A 33 35.53 7.03 52.02
N PRO A 34 34.41 6.53 52.57
CA PRO A 34 32.98 6.92 52.54
C PRO A 34 32.45 7.16 53.99
N GLN A 35 31.15 7.42 54.24
CA GLN A 35 30.33 7.09 55.46
C GLN A 35 28.92 7.79 55.44
N PRO A 36 27.93 7.38 56.27
CA PRO A 36 26.55 7.11 55.86
C PRO A 36 25.42 8.01 56.45
N THR A 37 24.21 7.77 55.92
CA THR A 37 22.82 8.05 56.35
C THR A 37 22.52 9.03 57.49
N VAL A 38 21.69 10.05 57.20
CA VAL A 38 20.71 10.63 58.15
C VAL A 38 19.40 10.94 57.41
N ALA A 39 18.29 10.48 57.98
CA ALA A 39 16.92 10.63 57.48
C ALA A 39 16.42 12.08 57.56
N VAL A 40 15.57 12.49 56.61
CA VAL A 40 14.67 13.65 56.75
C VAL A 40 13.26 13.25 56.36
N ALA A 41 12.33 13.68 57.21
CA ALA A 41 10.96 13.24 57.35
C ALA A 41 10.04 13.56 56.16
N THR A 42 9.01 12.74 56.08
CA THR A 42 7.79 12.86 55.28
C THR A 42 7.06 14.18 55.50
N THR A 43 6.92 14.96 54.43
CA THR A 43 5.88 15.97 54.29
C THR A 43 4.79 15.44 53.37
N THR A 44 3.63 15.17 53.94
CA THR A 44 2.40 14.80 53.26
C THR A 44 1.89 16.00 52.46
N SER A 45 1.97 15.94 51.13
CA SER A 45 1.17 16.80 50.25
C SER A 45 0.34 15.91 49.34
N ASN A 46 -0.98 16.01 49.49
CA ASN A 46 -1.96 15.44 48.56
C ASN A 46 -1.65 15.94 47.15
N GLY A 47 -1.03 15.08 46.35
CA GLY A 47 -0.71 15.30 44.95
C GLY A 47 -1.32 14.19 44.13
N THR A 48 -2.26 14.56 43.26
CA THR A 48 -2.86 13.77 42.19
C THR A 48 -1.85 12.76 41.65
N ALA A 49 -2.21 11.47 41.69
CA ALA A 49 -1.38 10.40 41.16
C ALA A 49 -0.93 10.76 39.74
N ALA A 50 0.38 10.79 39.53
CA ALA A 50 0.94 10.81 38.18
C ALA A 50 0.30 9.65 37.39
N PRO A 51 -0.14 9.86 36.14
CA PRO A 51 -0.72 8.78 35.35
C PRO A 51 0.31 7.65 35.31
N LYS A 52 -0.11 6.43 35.71
CA LYS A 52 0.68 5.22 35.50
C LYS A 52 1.12 5.21 34.04
N PRO A 53 2.37 4.84 33.71
CA PRO A 53 2.75 4.59 32.32
C PRO A 53 1.72 3.64 31.73
N ALA A 54 1.08 4.04 30.64
CA ALA A 54 0.14 3.17 29.94
C ALA A 54 0.85 1.85 29.66
N GLU A 55 0.31 0.74 30.16
CA GLU A 55 0.84 -0.58 29.85
C GLU A 55 0.76 -0.74 28.33
N ILE A 56 1.93 -0.77 27.67
CA ILE A 56 2.01 -0.96 26.23
C ILE A 56 1.78 -2.44 25.98
N HIS A 57 0.52 -2.80 25.74
CA HIS A 57 0.15 -4.15 25.32
C HIS A 57 0.44 -4.33 23.83
N ASP A 58 0.71 -5.56 23.42
CA ASP A 58 0.79 -5.92 22.01
C ASP A 58 -0.52 -5.55 21.32
N GLN A 59 -0.46 -4.68 20.30
CA GLN A 59 -1.63 -4.25 19.53
C GLN A 59 -1.82 -5.04 18.24
N LEU A 60 -0.84 -5.88 17.90
CA LEU A 60 -0.88 -6.75 16.74
C LEU A 60 -0.60 -8.20 17.12
N LYS A 61 -1.31 -9.10 16.45
CA LYS A 61 -0.96 -10.52 16.38
C LYS A 61 -0.55 -10.87 14.96
N VAL A 62 0.57 -11.56 14.81
CA VAL A 62 1.00 -12.17 13.55
C VAL A 62 0.73 -13.66 13.64
N GLU A 63 0.11 -14.23 12.62
CA GLU A 63 -0.15 -15.67 12.52
C GLU A 63 0.41 -16.17 11.19
N VAL A 64 1.15 -17.27 11.23
CA VAL A 64 1.68 -17.93 10.02
C VAL A 64 0.97 -19.27 9.88
N THR A 65 0.43 -19.55 8.70
CA THR A 65 -0.29 -20.81 8.43
C THR A 65 0.17 -21.38 7.09
N PRO A 66 1.01 -22.41 7.08
CA PRO A 66 1.36 -23.11 5.84
C PRO A 66 0.15 -23.87 5.28
N GLY A 67 0.11 -24.08 3.97
CA GLY A 67 -0.95 -24.83 3.28
C GLY A 67 -0.98 -26.32 3.62
N VAL A 68 0.00 -26.80 4.39
CA VAL A 68 0.05 -28.15 4.97
C VAL A 68 0.59 -28.10 6.40
N SER A 69 0.14 -29.00 7.26
CA SER A 69 0.70 -29.20 8.61
C SER A 69 1.85 -30.22 8.65
N LEU A 70 2.05 -30.97 7.55
CA LEU A 70 3.16 -31.91 7.36
C LEU A 70 3.70 -31.79 5.92
N LEU A 71 5.02 -31.81 5.80
CA LEU A 71 5.72 -31.87 4.51
C LEU A 71 5.95 -33.32 4.10
N ALA A 72 5.88 -33.59 2.80
CA ALA A 72 6.31 -34.88 2.28
C ALA A 72 7.82 -35.05 2.41
N ALA A 73 8.26 -36.19 2.96
CA ALA A 73 9.67 -36.53 3.04
C ALA A 73 10.30 -36.76 1.65
N ASP A 74 11.61 -36.50 1.55
CA ASP A 74 12.48 -36.82 0.41
C ASP A 74 12.07 -36.22 -0.94
N GLN A 75 11.25 -35.17 -0.93
CA GLN A 75 10.92 -34.39 -2.12
C GLN A 75 10.76 -32.90 -1.79
N ALA A 76 11.02 -32.05 -2.79
CA ALA A 76 10.67 -30.64 -2.69
C ALA A 76 9.16 -30.47 -2.84
N GLN A 77 8.59 -29.48 -2.15
CA GLN A 77 7.16 -29.24 -2.15
C GLN A 77 6.86 -27.75 -2.33
N GLU A 78 5.98 -27.42 -3.27
CA GLU A 78 5.42 -26.08 -3.44
C GLU A 78 4.12 -25.97 -2.65
N MET A 79 3.94 -24.83 -1.96
CA MET A 79 2.73 -24.54 -1.20
C MET A 79 2.52 -23.04 -1.05
N PHE A 80 1.31 -22.67 -0.63
CA PHE A 80 1.06 -21.35 -0.08
C PHE A 80 1.40 -21.32 1.41
N VAL A 81 1.86 -20.17 1.90
CA VAL A 81 1.93 -19.85 3.32
C VAL A 81 1.19 -18.54 3.53
N ARG A 82 0.17 -18.55 4.39
CA ARG A 82 -0.55 -17.35 4.80
C ARG A 82 0.17 -16.69 5.96
N VAL A 83 0.40 -15.38 5.86
CA VAL A 83 0.81 -14.52 6.97
C VAL A 83 -0.35 -13.57 7.23
N ARG A 84 -1.02 -13.74 8.37
CA ARG A 84 -2.13 -12.89 8.81
C ARG A 84 -1.63 -11.92 9.86
N VAL A 85 -1.91 -10.63 9.66
CA VAL A 85 -1.67 -9.60 10.68
C VAL A 85 -3.01 -9.10 11.18
N LYS A 86 -3.26 -9.21 12.49
CA LYS A 86 -4.53 -8.85 13.12
C LYS A 86 -4.36 -7.75 14.15
N GLY A 87 -5.18 -6.71 14.05
CA GLY A 87 -5.33 -5.68 15.07
C GLY A 87 -6.07 -6.22 16.29
N LEU A 88 -5.44 -6.09 17.46
CA LEU A 88 -6.04 -6.48 18.73
C LEU A 88 -6.89 -5.34 19.30
N PRO A 89 -7.84 -5.63 20.21
CA PRO A 89 -8.64 -4.62 20.88
C PRO A 89 -7.81 -3.56 21.61
N LEU A 90 -8.19 -2.29 21.44
CA LEU A 90 -7.66 -1.22 22.27
C LEU A 90 -8.16 -1.41 23.71
N VAL A 91 -7.24 -1.35 24.67
CA VAL A 91 -7.58 -1.35 26.10
C VAL A 91 -8.12 0.03 26.55
N THR A 92 -8.03 1.06 25.68
CA THR A 92 -8.48 2.43 25.95
C THR A 92 -9.66 2.82 25.07
N GLU A 93 -10.63 3.53 25.65
CA GLU A 93 -11.76 4.13 24.91
C GLU A 93 -11.40 5.48 24.29
N LYS A 94 -10.22 6.04 24.58
CA LYS A 94 -9.83 7.35 24.05
C LYS A 94 -9.49 7.24 22.57
N ARG A 95 -10.40 7.71 21.72
CA ARG A 95 -10.21 7.88 20.28
C ARG A 95 -9.10 8.91 20.00
N THR A 96 -8.25 8.62 19.02
CA THR A 96 -7.29 9.57 18.45
C THR A 96 -7.98 10.47 17.43
N HIS A 97 -7.68 11.77 17.44
CA HIS A 97 -8.22 12.68 16.43
C HIS A 97 -7.74 12.31 15.03
N LEU A 98 -8.57 12.56 14.01
CA LEU A 98 -8.23 12.35 12.61
C LEU A 98 -7.68 13.66 12.02
N ASP A 99 -6.61 13.58 11.24
CA ASP A 99 -6.12 14.65 10.37
C ASP A 99 -6.21 14.19 8.92
N LEU A 100 -7.23 14.67 8.22
CA LEU A 100 -7.64 14.22 6.91
C LEU A 100 -7.39 15.29 5.85
N ALA A 101 -6.67 14.92 4.80
CA ALA A 101 -6.56 15.71 3.58
C ALA A 101 -7.35 15.05 2.44
N LEU A 102 -8.38 15.74 1.94
CA LEU A 102 -9.11 15.33 0.75
C LEU A 102 -8.45 15.93 -0.48
N ALA A 103 -8.03 15.06 -1.41
CA ALA A 103 -7.63 15.43 -2.75
C ALA A 103 -8.77 15.07 -3.70
N VAL A 104 -9.46 16.07 -4.26
CA VAL A 104 -10.71 15.89 -5.01
C VAL A 104 -10.54 16.30 -6.47
N ASP A 105 -10.81 15.39 -7.38
CA ASP A 105 -10.81 15.65 -8.82
C ASP A 105 -11.97 16.59 -9.18
N THR A 106 -11.64 17.69 -9.82
CA THR A 106 -12.58 18.65 -10.38
C THR A 106 -12.22 18.93 -11.84
N SER A 107 -11.65 17.96 -12.56
CA SER A 107 -11.36 18.07 -13.99
C SER A 107 -12.64 18.02 -14.83
N GLY A 108 -12.55 18.37 -16.12
CA GLY A 108 -13.71 18.40 -17.01
C GLY A 108 -14.45 17.06 -17.17
N SER A 109 -13.79 15.91 -16.95
CA SER A 109 -14.45 14.59 -16.99
C SER A 109 -15.47 14.40 -15.88
N MET A 110 -15.30 15.10 -14.75
CA MET A 110 -16.20 15.08 -13.62
C MET A 110 -17.49 15.88 -13.87
N GLU A 111 -17.62 16.59 -14.99
CA GLU A 111 -18.80 17.40 -15.31
C GLU A 111 -20.10 16.56 -15.28
N GLY A 112 -21.15 17.13 -14.68
CA GLY A 112 -22.44 16.46 -14.54
C GLY A 112 -22.47 15.52 -13.32
N PRO A 113 -22.92 14.26 -13.45
CA PRO A 113 -23.17 13.41 -12.29
C PRO A 113 -21.94 13.08 -11.44
N GLY A 114 -20.72 13.14 -12.00
CA GLY A 114 -19.48 12.81 -11.29
C GLY A 114 -19.22 13.76 -10.12
N ILE A 115 -19.18 15.07 -10.39
CA ILE A 115 -18.91 16.10 -9.38
C ILE A 115 -20.02 16.14 -8.32
N GLU A 116 -21.28 15.95 -8.68
CA GLU A 116 -22.38 15.95 -7.70
C GLU A 116 -22.26 14.78 -6.72
N ARG A 117 -21.96 13.56 -7.21
CA ARG A 117 -21.73 12.40 -6.34
C ARG A 117 -20.57 12.63 -5.37
N VAL A 118 -19.50 13.25 -5.85
CA VAL A 118 -18.32 13.55 -5.01
C VAL A 118 -18.62 14.62 -3.98
N ARG A 119 -19.39 15.66 -4.31
CA ARG A 119 -19.81 16.68 -3.35
C ARG A 119 -20.68 16.08 -2.25
N GLU A 120 -21.69 15.28 -2.61
CA GLU A 120 -22.57 14.60 -1.65
C GLU A 120 -21.78 13.67 -0.73
N ALA A 121 -20.85 12.90 -1.29
CA ALA A 121 -19.96 12.03 -0.56
C ALA A 121 -19.06 12.78 0.44
N CYS A 122 -18.38 13.83 -0.02
CA CYS A 122 -17.51 14.62 0.83
C CYS A 122 -18.30 15.34 1.93
N ALA A 123 -19.51 15.82 1.64
CA ALA A 123 -20.39 16.42 2.63
C ALA A 123 -20.81 15.40 3.70
N THR A 124 -21.16 14.19 3.29
CA THR A 124 -21.50 13.08 4.21
C THR A 124 -20.30 12.70 5.08
N LEU A 125 -19.10 12.67 4.50
CA LEU A 125 -17.87 12.45 5.25
C LEU A 125 -17.67 13.55 6.31
N VAL A 126 -17.83 14.82 5.93
CA VAL A 126 -17.76 15.94 6.88
C VAL A 126 -18.78 15.80 8.02
N ASP A 127 -19.96 15.24 7.76
CA ASP A 127 -20.96 14.97 8.81
C ASP A 127 -20.56 13.87 9.79
N LYS A 128 -19.75 12.91 9.35
CA LYS A 128 -19.29 11.78 10.16
C LYS A 128 -17.99 12.06 10.93
N MET A 129 -17.28 13.13 10.59
CA MET A 129 -16.12 13.58 11.36
C MET A 129 -16.55 14.05 12.76
N GLU A 130 -15.74 13.75 13.77
CA GLU A 130 -15.98 14.20 15.14
C GLU A 130 -15.42 15.59 15.37
N ASP A 131 -15.94 16.27 16.40
CA ASP A 131 -15.41 17.55 16.82
C ASP A 131 -13.96 17.35 17.32
N GLY A 132 -13.03 18.18 16.85
CA GLY A 132 -11.60 18.06 17.09
C GLY A 132 -10.81 17.36 15.98
N ASP A 133 -11.46 16.67 15.05
CA ASP A 133 -10.80 16.20 13.81
C ASP A 133 -10.36 17.40 12.95
N THR A 134 -9.32 17.25 12.15
CA THR A 134 -8.83 18.28 11.23
C THR A 134 -9.09 17.88 9.78
N LEU A 135 -9.63 18.80 8.99
CA LEU A 135 -9.90 18.62 7.57
C LEU A 135 -9.17 19.66 6.74
N SER A 136 -8.55 19.21 5.66
CA SER A 136 -8.08 20.06 4.57
C SER A 136 -8.62 19.55 3.23
N ILE A 137 -8.91 20.44 2.30
CA ILE A 137 -9.51 20.09 1.01
C ILE A 137 -8.70 20.74 -0.10
N VAL A 138 -8.08 19.91 -0.92
CA VAL A 138 -7.37 20.27 -2.14
C VAL A 138 -8.18 19.76 -3.32
N THR A 139 -8.61 20.64 -4.22
CA THR A 139 -9.17 20.21 -5.50
C THR A 139 -8.10 20.21 -6.57
N PHE A 140 -8.29 19.41 -7.61
CA PHE A 140 -7.41 19.43 -8.76
C PHE A 140 -8.18 19.34 -10.07
N GLY A 141 -7.94 20.35 -10.90
CA GLY A 141 -8.18 20.32 -12.33
C GLY A 141 -6.83 20.54 -13.02
N SER A 142 -6.72 21.60 -13.82
CA SER A 142 -5.44 21.98 -14.44
C SER A 142 -4.32 22.31 -13.45
N GLN A 143 -4.67 22.76 -12.25
CA GLN A 143 -3.74 23.06 -11.16
C GLN A 143 -4.40 22.68 -9.82
N PRO A 144 -3.61 22.28 -8.81
CA PRO A 144 -4.12 22.05 -7.47
C PRO A 144 -4.55 23.38 -6.83
N LYS A 145 -5.71 23.38 -6.17
CA LYS A 145 -6.26 24.52 -5.44
C LYS A 145 -6.62 24.11 -4.02
N LEU A 146 -6.14 24.85 -3.03
CA LEU A 146 -6.54 24.67 -1.64
C LEU A 146 -7.88 25.36 -1.41
N VAL A 147 -8.96 24.58 -1.31
CA VAL A 147 -10.33 25.08 -1.13
C VAL A 147 -10.67 25.23 0.35
N LEU A 148 -10.08 24.39 1.20
CA LEU A 148 -10.17 24.50 2.65
C LEU A 148 -8.78 24.30 3.26
N GLU A 149 -8.25 25.35 3.87
CA GLU A 149 -7.07 25.25 4.73
C GLU A 149 -7.32 24.30 5.90
N PRO A 150 -6.28 23.69 6.50
CA PRO A 150 -6.41 22.82 7.66
C PRO A 150 -7.30 23.43 8.74
N THR A 151 -8.50 22.87 8.91
CA THR A 151 -9.55 23.41 9.75
C THR A 151 -9.98 22.34 10.73
N THR A 152 -9.90 22.63 12.03
CA THR A 152 -10.48 21.78 13.07
C THR A 152 -12.00 21.82 12.97
N ILE A 153 -12.62 20.65 12.89
CA ILE A 153 -14.05 20.46 12.78
C ILE A 153 -14.69 20.73 14.14
N ASP A 154 -15.68 21.62 14.12
CA ASP A 154 -16.60 21.93 15.20
C ASP A 154 -17.98 22.26 14.59
N LYS A 155 -18.96 22.59 15.42
CA LYS A 155 -20.32 22.94 14.95
C LYS A 155 -20.37 24.07 13.92
N THR A 156 -19.45 25.02 13.96
CA THR A 156 -19.40 26.18 13.06
C THR A 156 -18.55 25.92 11.81
N THR A 157 -17.38 25.29 11.97
CA THR A 157 -16.46 25.03 10.86
C THR A 157 -16.94 23.90 9.95
N ARG A 158 -17.77 22.99 10.46
CA ARG A 158 -18.42 21.93 9.68
C ARG A 158 -19.25 22.49 8.52
N GLU A 159 -20.06 23.52 8.79
CA GLU A 159 -20.85 24.19 7.75
C GLU A 159 -19.97 24.97 6.77
N LYS A 160 -18.84 25.53 7.23
CA LYS A 160 -17.83 26.15 6.34
C LYS A 160 -17.23 25.11 5.39
N ALA A 161 -16.87 23.93 5.89
CA ALA A 161 -16.33 22.84 5.09
C ALA A 161 -17.34 22.34 4.03
N LYS A 162 -18.62 22.17 4.41
CA LYS A 162 -19.68 21.81 3.45
C LYS A 162 -19.87 22.86 2.36
N LYS A 163 -19.87 24.14 2.72
CA LYS A 163 -19.95 25.23 1.73
C LYS A 163 -18.77 25.21 0.76
N ALA A 164 -17.56 24.96 1.26
CA ALA A 164 -16.37 24.78 0.44
C ALA A 164 -16.55 23.61 -0.55
N ILE A 165 -17.08 22.48 -0.11
CA ILE A 165 -17.39 21.32 -0.96
C ILE A 165 -18.41 21.65 -2.04
N HIS A 166 -19.54 22.28 -1.68
CA HIS A 166 -20.57 22.65 -2.66
C HIS A 166 -20.09 23.70 -3.67
N SER A 167 -19.03 24.45 -3.37
CA SER A 167 -18.44 25.43 -4.30
C SER A 167 -17.49 24.85 -5.35
N MET A 168 -17.13 23.56 -5.25
CA MET A 168 -16.20 22.91 -6.19
C MET A 168 -16.79 22.84 -7.60
N VAL A 169 -16.13 23.34 -8.64
CA VAL A 169 -16.64 23.29 -10.02
C VAL A 169 -15.70 22.46 -10.89
N ALA A 170 -16.27 21.60 -11.73
CA ALA A 170 -15.53 20.81 -12.70
C ALA A 170 -14.99 21.71 -13.83
N ASP A 171 -13.67 21.76 -14.01
CA ASP A 171 -12.99 22.54 -15.03
C ASP A 171 -11.54 22.03 -15.25
N GLY A 172 -11.07 22.13 -16.50
CA GLY A 172 -9.66 21.94 -16.86
C GLY A 172 -9.20 20.49 -16.99
N THR A 173 -7.86 20.31 -16.96
CA THR A 173 -7.17 19.01 -17.08
C THR A 173 -6.97 18.35 -15.70
N THR A 174 -6.02 17.42 -15.52
CA THR A 174 -5.87 16.64 -14.27
C THR A 174 -4.43 16.64 -13.70
N ASP A 175 -4.09 17.58 -12.81
CA ASP A 175 -2.81 17.56 -12.05
C ASP A 175 -2.92 16.82 -10.71
N MET A 176 -3.15 15.50 -10.78
CA MET A 176 -3.23 14.62 -9.61
C MET A 176 -1.94 14.61 -8.78
N GLY A 177 -0.77 14.65 -9.45
CA GLY A 177 0.53 14.64 -8.77
C GLY A 177 0.77 15.89 -7.93
N GLY A 178 0.40 17.07 -8.45
CA GLY A 178 0.45 18.32 -7.69
C GLY A 178 -0.53 18.34 -6.52
N ALA A 179 -1.72 17.79 -6.70
CA ALA A 179 -2.73 17.70 -5.65
C ALA A 179 -2.28 16.83 -4.47
N LEU A 180 -1.79 15.62 -4.78
CA LEU A 180 -1.27 14.70 -3.77
C LEU A 180 -0.06 15.28 -3.05
N ALA A 181 0.86 15.94 -3.76
CA ALA A 181 2.02 16.59 -3.13
C ALA A 181 1.58 17.72 -2.18
N THR A 182 0.57 18.51 -2.57
CA THR A 182 0.01 19.57 -1.72
C THR A 182 -0.67 18.98 -0.49
N ALA A 183 -1.53 17.97 -0.67
CA ALA A 183 -2.20 17.27 0.43
C ALA A 183 -1.19 16.65 1.41
N LEU A 184 -0.16 15.99 0.88
CA LEU A 184 0.92 15.41 1.68
C LEU A 184 1.68 16.47 2.47
N GLY A 185 2.04 17.59 1.84
CA GLY A 185 2.74 18.70 2.51
C GLY A 185 1.91 19.31 3.67
N LEU A 186 0.60 19.45 3.48
CA LEU A 186 -0.31 19.94 4.52
C LEU A 186 -0.29 19.01 5.75
N ILE A 187 -0.35 17.70 5.55
CA ILE A 187 -0.31 16.72 6.64
C ILE A 187 1.09 16.66 7.27
N GLN A 188 2.16 16.69 6.46
CA GLN A 188 3.55 16.65 6.93
C GLN A 188 3.87 17.79 7.91
N ALA A 189 3.32 18.99 7.66
CA ALA A 189 3.46 20.13 8.57
C ALA A 189 2.85 19.88 9.97
N ARG A 190 1.99 18.87 10.11
CA ARG A 190 1.29 18.51 11.35
C ARG A 190 1.64 17.13 11.89
N LEU A 191 2.67 16.44 11.38
CA LEU A 191 3.06 15.10 11.86
C LEU A 191 3.44 15.03 13.35
N HIS A 192 3.65 16.17 13.99
CA HIS A 192 3.93 16.26 15.43
C HIS A 192 2.67 16.15 16.29
N THR A 193 1.47 16.24 15.71
CA THR A 193 0.21 16.10 16.47
C THR A 193 -0.06 14.63 16.78
N ASP A 194 -0.79 14.38 17.86
CA ASP A 194 -1.26 13.04 18.21
C ASP A 194 -2.55 12.71 17.44
N ALA A 195 -2.45 12.75 16.10
CA ALA A 195 -3.55 12.49 15.17
C ALA A 195 -3.26 11.29 14.27
N ILE A 196 -4.30 10.65 13.76
CA ILE A 196 -4.22 9.70 12.66
C ILE A 196 -4.18 10.51 11.37
N HIS A 197 -3.09 10.40 10.62
CA HIS A 197 -2.89 11.16 9.39
C HIS A 197 -3.32 10.35 8.17
N ARG A 198 -4.18 10.92 7.34
CA ARG A 198 -4.69 10.23 6.15
C ARG A 198 -4.89 11.18 4.99
N ILE A 199 -4.62 10.68 3.78
CA ILE A 199 -5.03 11.34 2.53
C ILE A 199 -6.13 10.48 1.91
N VAL A 200 -7.21 11.11 1.43
CA VAL A 200 -8.17 10.45 0.56
C VAL A 200 -8.18 11.13 -0.80
N LEU A 201 -7.86 10.36 -1.83
CA LEU A 201 -7.93 10.77 -3.22
C LEU A 201 -9.26 10.30 -3.81
N VAL A 202 -10.06 11.24 -4.31
CA VAL A 202 -11.33 10.97 -5.00
C VAL A 202 -11.23 11.49 -6.41
N GLY A 203 -11.50 10.65 -7.40
CA GLY A 203 -11.49 11.13 -8.77
C GLY A 203 -11.83 10.11 -9.82
N ASP A 204 -11.98 10.63 -11.04
CA ASP A 204 -12.18 9.84 -12.25
C ASP A 204 -10.97 9.89 -13.21
N GLY A 205 -9.92 10.63 -12.87
CA GLY A 205 -8.91 11.05 -13.82
C GLY A 205 -7.72 10.09 -14.02
N VAL A 206 -7.32 9.97 -15.29
CA VAL A 206 -5.97 9.53 -15.70
C VAL A 206 -4.99 10.67 -15.40
N PRO A 207 -3.89 10.46 -14.68
CA PRO A 207 -2.98 11.53 -14.30
C PRO A 207 -2.21 12.03 -15.53
N ASN A 208 -1.86 13.32 -15.51
CA ASN A 208 -0.92 13.87 -16.48
C ASN A 208 0.51 13.31 -16.34
N ASP A 209 0.90 12.87 -15.12
CA ASP A 209 2.25 12.35 -14.81
C ASP A 209 2.19 11.22 -13.77
N THR A 210 2.21 9.98 -14.25
CA THR A 210 2.20 8.78 -13.39
C THR A 210 3.47 8.62 -12.56
N ALA A 211 4.62 9.11 -13.02
CA ALA A 211 5.89 8.99 -12.30
C ALA A 211 5.89 9.88 -11.05
N ARG A 212 5.42 11.12 -11.19
CA ARG A 212 5.26 12.05 -10.06
C ARG A 212 4.27 11.52 -9.03
N VAL A 213 3.13 10.99 -9.47
CA VAL A 213 2.11 10.41 -8.56
C VAL A 213 2.69 9.24 -7.75
N ASN A 214 3.42 8.34 -8.41
CA ASN A 214 4.08 7.22 -7.75
C ASN A 214 5.14 7.67 -6.74
N ALA A 215 5.94 8.69 -7.07
CA ALA A 215 6.93 9.25 -6.14
C ALA A 215 6.28 9.86 -4.89
N VAL A 216 5.15 10.55 -5.04
CA VAL A 216 4.40 11.10 -3.89
C VAL A 216 3.82 9.97 -3.03
N ALA A 217 3.32 8.89 -3.63
CA ALA A 217 2.84 7.72 -2.88
C ALA A 217 3.94 7.07 -2.04
N ASP A 218 5.16 6.95 -2.58
CA ASP A 218 6.32 6.43 -1.84
C ASP A 218 6.73 7.37 -0.70
N GLN A 219 6.68 8.70 -0.91
CA GLN A 219 6.96 9.69 0.13
C GLN A 219 5.91 9.64 1.25
N ALA A 220 4.64 9.43 0.90
CA ALA A 220 3.56 9.24 1.85
C ALA A 220 3.79 7.97 2.68
N ALA A 221 4.20 6.86 2.05
CA ALA A 221 4.58 5.62 2.72
C ALA A 221 5.74 5.81 3.71
N ALA A 222 6.80 6.53 3.30
CA ALA A 222 7.94 6.84 4.15
C ALA A 222 7.55 7.71 5.37
N SER A 223 6.53 8.55 5.21
CA SER A 223 5.96 9.38 6.27
C SER A 223 4.87 8.66 7.08
N LYS A 224 4.56 7.39 6.78
CA LYS A 224 3.44 6.62 7.36
C LYS A 224 2.08 7.32 7.21
N ILE A 225 1.85 7.95 6.06
CA ILE A 225 0.59 8.59 5.69
C ILE A 225 -0.07 7.77 4.58
N PRO A 226 -1.03 6.90 4.87
CA PRO A 226 -1.70 6.12 3.84
C PRO A 226 -2.53 7.02 2.92
N ILE A 227 -2.63 6.62 1.64
CA ILE A 227 -3.51 7.26 0.67
C ILE A 227 -4.63 6.28 0.33
N THR A 228 -5.84 6.57 0.80
CA THR A 228 -7.04 5.86 0.36
C THR A 228 -7.46 6.43 -0.98
N THR A 229 -7.63 5.59 -2.00
CA THR A 229 -8.04 6.02 -3.34
C THR A 229 -9.45 5.54 -3.63
N LEU A 230 -10.29 6.44 -4.15
CA LEU A 230 -11.67 6.17 -4.50
C LEU A 230 -11.91 6.55 -5.96
N GLY A 231 -12.04 5.52 -6.81
CA GLY A 231 -12.42 5.68 -8.20
C GLY A 231 -13.92 5.89 -8.32
N VAL A 232 -14.32 6.99 -8.96
CA VAL A 232 -15.74 7.32 -9.19
C VAL A 232 -16.07 7.18 -10.67
N GLY A 233 -17.11 6.41 -10.98
CA GLY A 233 -17.60 6.27 -12.35
C GLY A 233 -16.71 5.41 -13.26
N ALA A 234 -16.84 5.61 -14.57
CA ALA A 234 -16.34 4.68 -15.57
C ALA A 234 -14.95 5.02 -16.14
N GLU A 235 -14.39 6.21 -15.91
CA GLU A 235 -13.26 6.71 -16.72
C GLU A 235 -11.90 6.72 -15.98
N PHE A 236 -11.85 6.30 -14.72
CA PHE A 236 -10.62 6.33 -13.92
C PHE A 236 -9.59 5.26 -14.26
N ASP A 237 -8.32 5.54 -13.94
CA ASP A 237 -7.24 4.56 -14.05
C ASP A 237 -7.18 3.70 -12.78
N GLU A 238 -7.85 2.54 -12.81
CA GLU A 238 -7.86 1.60 -11.68
C GLU A 238 -6.46 1.10 -11.33
N THR A 239 -5.59 0.93 -12.33
CA THR A 239 -4.24 0.38 -12.14
C THR A 239 -3.42 1.38 -11.35
N LEU A 240 -3.50 2.66 -11.72
CA LEU A 240 -2.83 3.71 -10.98
C LEU A 240 -3.42 3.89 -9.57
N MET A 241 -4.74 4.01 -9.43
CA MET A 241 -5.35 4.27 -8.11
C MET A 241 -5.07 3.14 -7.12
N SER A 242 -5.10 1.89 -7.59
CA SER A 242 -4.67 0.73 -6.80
C SER A 242 -3.19 0.80 -6.45
N ALA A 243 -2.31 1.18 -7.39
CA ALA A 243 -0.89 1.32 -7.14
C ALA A 243 -0.58 2.43 -6.11
N ILE A 244 -1.25 3.58 -6.17
CA ILE A 244 -1.10 4.66 -5.17
C ILE A 244 -1.45 4.14 -3.77
N ALA A 245 -2.60 3.47 -3.65
CA ALA A 245 -3.05 2.90 -2.38
C ALA A 245 -2.05 1.86 -1.85
N GLN A 246 -1.64 0.91 -2.69
CA GLN A 246 -0.71 -0.15 -2.30
C GLN A 246 0.66 0.41 -1.88
N ARG A 247 1.21 1.37 -2.63
CA ARG A 247 2.53 1.98 -2.33
C ARG A 247 2.51 2.76 -1.03
N SER A 248 1.45 3.50 -0.77
CA SER A 248 1.28 4.30 0.45
C SER A 248 0.82 3.49 1.67
N GLY A 249 0.36 2.25 1.49
CA GLY A 249 -0.22 1.42 2.55
C GLY A 249 -1.70 1.74 2.83
N GLY A 250 -2.35 2.45 1.91
CA GLY A 250 -3.78 2.73 1.95
C GLY A 250 -4.64 1.61 1.34
N THR A 251 -5.83 1.98 0.89
CA THR A 251 -6.81 1.07 0.28
C THR A 251 -7.43 1.71 -0.95
N PHE A 252 -7.68 0.90 -1.97
CA PHE A 252 -8.41 1.31 -3.16
C PHE A 252 -9.85 0.83 -3.08
N HIS A 253 -10.77 1.73 -3.43
CA HIS A 253 -12.19 1.46 -3.51
C HIS A 253 -12.73 1.91 -4.86
N PHE A 254 -13.69 1.16 -5.37
CA PHE A 254 -14.45 1.53 -6.56
C PHE A 254 -15.91 1.75 -6.18
N ALA A 255 -16.45 2.90 -6.59
CA ALA A 255 -17.86 3.22 -6.42
C ALA A 255 -18.49 3.69 -7.73
N ASP A 256 -19.54 3.00 -8.12
CA ASP A 256 -20.36 3.24 -9.31
C ASP A 256 -21.48 4.27 -9.07
N ASP A 257 -21.84 4.54 -7.82
CA ASP A 257 -22.83 5.55 -7.43
C ASP A 257 -22.49 6.28 -6.10
N ALA A 258 -23.18 7.40 -5.83
CA ALA A 258 -22.97 8.22 -4.63
C ALA A 258 -23.21 7.47 -3.31
N SER A 259 -24.20 6.59 -3.27
CA SER A 259 -24.55 5.86 -2.04
C SER A 259 -23.44 4.89 -1.66
N ARG A 260 -22.83 4.24 -2.64
CA ARG A 260 -21.68 3.37 -2.45
C ARG A 260 -20.44 4.15 -2.05
N VAL A 261 -20.22 5.32 -2.66
CA VAL A 261 -19.16 6.23 -2.23
C VAL A 261 -19.30 6.56 -0.75
N ALA A 262 -20.48 7.03 -0.32
CA ALA A 262 -20.73 7.43 1.06
C ALA A 262 -20.52 6.26 2.05
N LYS A 263 -20.97 5.05 1.67
CA LYS A 263 -20.76 3.84 2.47
C LYS A 263 -19.29 3.48 2.62
N VAL A 264 -18.51 3.51 1.53
CA VAL A 264 -17.06 3.26 1.58
C VAL A 264 -16.38 4.26 2.50
N PHE A 265 -16.76 5.54 2.42
CA PHE A 265 -16.22 6.56 3.31
C PHE A 265 -16.57 6.33 4.76
N GLU A 266 -17.80 5.94 5.07
CA GLU A 266 -18.23 5.64 6.43
C GLU A 266 -17.45 4.46 7.03
N GLU A 267 -17.28 3.39 6.25
CA GLU A 267 -16.48 2.22 6.66
C GLU A 267 -15.01 2.60 6.88
N GLU A 268 -14.44 3.40 5.98
CA GLU A 268 -13.05 3.85 6.09
C GLU A 268 -12.82 4.82 7.25
N LEU A 269 -13.71 5.78 7.48
CA LEU A 269 -13.67 6.66 8.64
C LEU A 269 -13.73 5.83 9.93
N THR A 270 -14.68 4.91 10.05
CA THR A 270 -14.84 4.07 11.24
C THR A 270 -13.55 3.27 11.54
N LYS A 271 -12.87 2.76 10.50
CA LYS A 271 -11.57 2.10 10.65
C LYS A 271 -10.48 3.06 11.11
N MET A 272 -10.39 4.25 10.51
CA MET A 272 -9.40 5.28 10.87
C MET A 272 -9.51 5.71 12.33
N GLN A 273 -10.72 5.70 12.89
CA GLN A 273 -10.99 6.06 14.29
C GLN A 273 -10.51 5.01 15.30
N ARG A 274 -10.34 3.76 14.87
CA ARG A 274 -9.98 2.61 15.72
C ARG A 274 -8.62 2.01 15.35
N VAL A 275 -7.72 2.80 14.77
CA VAL A 275 -6.38 2.35 14.37
C VAL A 275 -5.58 1.97 15.62
N VAL A 276 -5.07 0.73 15.63
CA VAL A 276 -4.24 0.18 16.72
C VAL A 276 -2.78 0.07 16.33
N ALA A 277 -2.50 -0.01 15.04
CA ALA A 277 -1.16 -0.03 14.48
C ALA A 277 -1.08 0.82 13.21
N ARG A 278 -0.12 1.75 13.17
CA ARG A 278 0.12 2.66 12.06
C ARG A 278 1.32 2.21 11.24
N GLY A 279 1.20 2.29 9.92
CA GLY A 279 2.31 2.05 9.00
C GLY A 279 2.99 0.68 9.17
N THR A 280 2.20 -0.37 9.38
CA THR A 280 2.68 -1.73 9.64
C THR A 280 3.43 -2.27 8.41
N ARG A 281 4.68 -2.69 8.61
CA ARG A 281 5.50 -3.39 7.61
C ARG A 281 5.81 -4.80 8.11
N VAL A 282 5.72 -5.78 7.22
CA VAL A 282 6.07 -7.17 7.52
C VAL A 282 7.31 -7.56 6.73
N ASP A 283 8.32 -8.03 7.46
CA ASP A 283 9.53 -8.63 6.92
C ASP A 283 9.47 -10.16 7.14
N ILE A 284 9.73 -10.91 6.08
CA ILE A 284 9.72 -12.37 6.05
C ILE A 284 11.13 -12.88 5.81
N ILE A 285 11.61 -13.69 6.74
CA ILE A 285 12.90 -14.37 6.65
C ILE A 285 12.62 -15.85 6.46
N PRO A 286 12.89 -16.44 5.28
CA PRO A 286 12.65 -17.87 5.08
C PRO A 286 13.62 -18.73 5.88
N GLY A 287 13.16 -19.90 6.30
CA GLY A 287 14.02 -20.93 6.87
C GLY A 287 14.98 -21.55 5.84
N PRO A 288 15.97 -22.33 6.28
CA PRO A 288 16.92 -22.98 5.39
C PRO A 288 16.23 -23.86 4.34
N GLY A 289 16.60 -23.70 3.07
CA GLY A 289 16.04 -24.49 1.97
C GLY A 289 14.62 -24.06 1.54
N VAL A 290 14.07 -22.98 2.09
CA VAL A 290 12.82 -22.37 1.65
C VAL A 290 13.10 -21.25 0.65
N VAL A 291 12.42 -21.29 -0.49
CA VAL A 291 12.48 -20.26 -1.54
C VAL A 291 11.13 -19.59 -1.64
N ILE A 292 11.09 -18.27 -1.43
CA ILE A 292 9.90 -17.44 -1.66
C ILE A 292 9.89 -17.02 -3.13
N HIS A 293 8.87 -17.43 -3.87
CA HIS A 293 8.74 -17.06 -5.29
C HIS A 293 8.02 -15.73 -5.47
N GLU A 294 6.95 -15.51 -4.69
CA GLU A 294 6.19 -14.27 -4.72
C GLU A 294 5.37 -14.11 -3.43
N VAL A 295 5.01 -12.85 -3.16
CA VAL A 295 3.85 -12.51 -2.33
C VAL A 295 2.75 -12.14 -3.33
N VAL A 296 1.66 -12.90 -3.34
CA VAL A 296 0.61 -12.77 -4.37
C VAL A 296 0.02 -11.36 -4.36
N GLY A 297 -0.05 -10.71 -5.53
CA GLY A 297 -0.51 -9.32 -5.66
C GLY A 297 0.53 -8.25 -5.30
N MET A 298 1.74 -8.62 -4.88
CA MET A 298 2.80 -7.70 -4.45
C MET A 298 4.12 -7.99 -5.19
N PRO A 299 4.25 -7.58 -6.48
CA PRO A 299 5.33 -8.02 -7.36
C PRO A 299 6.74 -7.62 -6.91
N ASN A 300 6.88 -6.59 -6.08
CA ASN A 300 8.16 -6.08 -5.59
C ASN A 300 8.44 -6.45 -4.11
N ALA A 301 7.64 -7.35 -3.52
CA ALA A 301 7.82 -7.70 -2.11
C ALA A 301 9.04 -8.58 -1.89
N VAL A 302 9.42 -9.43 -2.84
CA VAL A 302 10.57 -10.35 -2.69
C VAL A 302 11.87 -9.63 -3.02
N ASN A 303 12.82 -9.65 -2.10
CA ASN A 303 14.16 -9.07 -2.26
C ASN A 303 15.23 -10.10 -1.88
N GLY A 304 15.87 -10.67 -2.91
CA GLY A 304 16.82 -11.76 -2.74
C GLY A 304 16.13 -13.01 -2.21
N ARG A 305 16.43 -13.40 -0.96
CA ARG A 305 15.79 -14.53 -0.29
C ARG A 305 14.60 -14.11 0.58
N ASN A 306 14.57 -12.86 1.02
CA ASN A 306 13.58 -12.36 1.98
C ASN A 306 12.38 -11.76 1.23
N ALA A 307 11.29 -11.51 1.94
CA ALA A 307 10.22 -10.66 1.45
C ALA A 307 9.94 -9.52 2.44
N SER A 308 9.55 -8.36 1.94
CA SER A 308 9.14 -7.20 2.73
C SER A 308 7.96 -6.54 2.04
N PHE A 309 6.87 -6.31 2.77
CA PHE A 309 5.69 -5.64 2.24
C PHE A 309 5.02 -4.73 3.27
N LEU A 310 4.34 -3.70 2.76
CA LEU A 310 3.60 -2.76 3.58
C LEU A 310 2.17 -3.28 3.76
N VAL A 311 1.80 -3.49 5.02
CA VAL A 311 0.42 -3.81 5.41
C VAL A 311 -0.36 -2.53 5.66
N GLY A 312 0.29 -1.44 6.11
CA GLY A 312 -0.34 -0.16 6.35
C GLY A 312 -0.98 -0.05 7.73
N ASP A 313 -2.02 0.77 7.86
CA ASP A 313 -2.76 0.90 9.11
C ASP A 313 -3.67 -0.32 9.35
N LEU A 314 -3.75 -0.75 10.61
CA LEU A 314 -4.68 -1.78 11.06
C LEU A 314 -5.56 -1.21 12.17
N ALA A 315 -6.87 -1.35 11.98
CA ALA A 315 -7.87 -1.08 12.99
C ALA A 315 -8.08 -2.29 13.92
N GLU A 316 -8.66 -2.04 15.08
CA GLU A 316 -9.09 -3.09 16.01
C GLU A 316 -9.97 -4.12 15.30
N GLY A 317 -9.68 -5.41 15.49
CA GLY A 317 -10.42 -6.52 14.90
C GLY A 317 -10.15 -6.74 13.41
N GLN A 318 -9.55 -5.77 12.72
CA GLN A 318 -9.16 -5.92 11.32
C GLN A 318 -8.04 -6.95 11.20
N SER A 319 -8.10 -7.75 10.15
CA SER A 319 -7.01 -8.62 9.73
C SER A 319 -6.67 -8.34 8.28
N ARG A 320 -5.40 -8.50 7.91
CA ARG A 320 -4.94 -8.53 6.52
C ARG A 320 -4.10 -9.77 6.30
N ASP A 321 -4.33 -10.42 5.16
CA ASP A 321 -3.63 -11.65 4.79
C ASP A 321 -2.63 -11.37 3.66
N ALA A 322 -1.43 -11.92 3.79
CA ALA A 322 -0.47 -12.02 2.70
C ALA A 322 -0.23 -13.49 2.39
N LEU A 323 -0.39 -13.88 1.13
CA LEU A 323 -0.17 -15.26 0.68
C LEU A 323 1.17 -15.34 -0.06
N LEU A 324 2.09 -16.11 0.50
CA LEU A 324 3.39 -16.38 -0.10
C LEU A 324 3.32 -17.68 -0.88
N ARG A 325 3.81 -17.70 -2.10
CA ARG A 325 4.08 -18.95 -2.83
C ARG A 325 5.52 -19.35 -2.57
N VAL A 326 5.72 -20.50 -1.92
CA VAL A 326 7.04 -20.96 -1.50
C VAL A 326 7.32 -22.36 -2.02
N THR A 327 8.59 -22.67 -2.24
CA THR A 327 9.07 -24.04 -2.38
C THR A 327 9.95 -24.38 -1.19
N VAL A 328 9.63 -25.48 -0.52
CA VAL A 328 10.47 -26.06 0.53
C VAL A 328 11.30 -27.19 -0.09
N GLY A 329 12.62 -27.15 0.11
CA GLY A 329 13.52 -28.20 -0.33
C GLY A 329 13.25 -29.55 0.32
N GLN A 330 13.85 -30.60 -0.25
CA GLN A 330 13.69 -31.96 0.27
C GLN A 330 14.33 -32.12 1.67
N HIS A 331 13.64 -32.84 2.53
CA HIS A 331 14.10 -33.17 3.88
C HIS A 331 13.76 -34.63 4.20
N ARG A 332 14.59 -35.27 5.02
CA ARG A 332 14.36 -36.65 5.46
C ARG A 332 13.07 -36.76 6.28
N ASP A 333 12.52 -37.95 6.35
CA ASP A 333 11.38 -38.28 7.21
C ASP A 333 11.62 -37.97 8.69
N GLY A 334 10.59 -37.50 9.40
CA GLY A 334 10.62 -37.21 10.83
C GLY A 334 11.43 -35.98 11.27
N VAL A 335 11.84 -35.12 10.34
CA VAL A 335 12.60 -33.89 10.62
C VAL A 335 11.66 -32.70 10.75
N LYS A 336 11.97 -31.80 11.68
CA LYS A 336 11.30 -30.50 11.81
C LYS A 336 11.99 -29.47 10.92
N VAL A 337 11.24 -28.86 10.01
CA VAL A 337 11.71 -27.91 9.01
C VAL A 337 11.22 -26.51 9.39
N GLU A 338 12.13 -25.56 9.44
CA GLU A 338 11.81 -24.14 9.65
C GLU A 338 11.27 -23.55 8.35
N ILE A 339 10.08 -22.93 8.40
CA ILE A 339 9.44 -22.38 7.20
C ILE A 339 9.81 -20.93 7.02
N LEU A 340 9.47 -20.11 8.02
CA LEU A 340 9.79 -18.70 8.00
C LEU A 340 9.65 -18.08 9.39
N ASP A 341 10.24 -16.90 9.50
CA ASP A 341 10.04 -15.96 10.59
C ASP A 341 9.39 -14.70 10.00
N ALA A 342 8.25 -14.29 10.55
CA ALA A 342 7.50 -13.12 10.15
C ALA A 342 7.60 -12.04 11.23
N VAL A 343 8.16 -10.89 10.88
CA VAL A 343 8.36 -9.75 11.78
C VAL A 343 7.54 -8.57 11.31
N ALA A 344 6.50 -8.21 12.06
CA ALA A 344 5.71 -7.01 11.82
C ALA A 344 6.26 -5.85 12.66
N SER A 345 6.69 -4.77 12.02
CA SER A 345 7.09 -3.51 12.66
C SER A 345 6.02 -2.43 12.43
N TYR A 346 5.66 -1.69 13.48
CA TYR A 346 4.57 -0.70 13.42
C TYR A 346 4.74 0.40 14.46
N GLN A 347 3.99 1.49 14.31
CA GLN A 347 3.84 2.50 15.36
C GLN A 347 2.49 2.29 16.06
N HIS A 348 2.49 2.38 17.39
CA HIS A 348 1.27 2.20 18.18
C HIS A 348 0.20 3.24 17.78
N GLY A 349 -1.07 2.82 17.73
CA GLY A 349 -2.19 3.64 17.26
C GLY A 349 -2.46 4.89 18.09
N VAL A 350 -2.18 4.85 19.39
CA VAL A 350 -2.46 5.92 20.37
C VAL A 350 -1.20 6.62 20.90
N VAL A 351 -0.03 5.98 20.85
CA VAL A 351 1.20 6.57 21.41
C VAL A 351 2.29 6.53 20.36
N GLN A 352 3.20 7.51 20.36
CA GLN A 352 4.28 7.60 19.37
C GLN A 352 5.44 6.63 19.69
N THR A 353 5.13 5.35 19.92
CA THR A 353 6.11 4.29 20.17
C THR A 353 6.12 3.30 19.00
N ASN A 354 7.30 2.92 18.53
CA ASN A 354 7.45 1.84 17.55
C ASN A 354 7.54 0.49 18.28
N LEU A 355 6.84 -0.51 17.76
CA LEU A 355 6.73 -1.84 18.33
C LEU A 355 6.96 -2.91 17.26
N THR A 356 7.18 -4.14 17.70
CA THR A 356 7.34 -5.30 16.83
C THR A 356 6.52 -6.48 17.33
N ALA A 357 5.85 -7.18 16.43
CA ALA A 357 5.25 -8.50 16.67
C ALA A 357 5.98 -9.52 15.79
N ARG A 358 6.21 -10.73 16.30
CA ARG A 358 7.00 -11.76 15.61
C ARG A 358 6.31 -13.11 15.74
N GLU A 359 6.31 -13.87 14.64
CA GLU A 359 5.82 -15.24 14.62
C GLU A 359 6.78 -16.14 13.82
N PHE A 360 7.15 -17.28 14.40
CA PHE A 360 8.05 -18.27 13.80
C PHE A 360 7.29 -19.57 13.52
N GLU A 361 7.41 -20.08 12.30
CA GLU A 361 6.68 -21.27 11.86
C GLU A 361 7.60 -22.41 11.44
N SER A 362 7.23 -23.64 11.82
CA SER A 362 8.00 -24.85 11.51
C SER A 362 7.11 -26.09 11.49
N ILE A 363 7.30 -26.94 10.48
CA ILE A 363 6.48 -28.13 10.23
C ILE A 363 7.33 -29.38 10.12
N ALA A 364 6.77 -30.51 10.55
CA ALA A 364 7.45 -31.81 10.48
C ALA A 364 7.29 -32.45 9.10
N THR A 365 8.22 -33.34 8.74
CA THR A 365 8.14 -34.18 7.54
C THR A 365 7.57 -35.55 7.86
N SER A 366 6.91 -36.15 6.86
CA SER A 366 6.34 -37.50 6.94
C SER A 366 6.48 -38.22 5.59
N ALA A 367 6.92 -39.48 5.62
CA ALA A 367 6.83 -40.40 4.48
C ALA A 367 5.46 -41.12 4.40
N ASP A 368 4.66 -41.04 5.48
CA ASP A 368 3.34 -41.67 5.56
C ASP A 368 2.31 -40.90 4.71
N LYS A 369 1.88 -41.52 3.61
CA LYS A 369 0.91 -40.96 2.66
C LYS A 369 -0.46 -40.69 3.27
N SER A 370 -0.89 -41.47 4.27
CA SER A 370 -2.18 -41.25 4.93
C SER A 370 -2.14 -39.95 5.72
N LYS A 371 -1.08 -39.75 6.53
CA LYS A 371 -0.89 -38.51 7.30
C LYS A 371 -0.77 -37.28 6.39
N LEU A 372 -0.10 -37.41 5.24
CA LEU A 372 0.04 -36.31 4.28
C LEU A 372 -1.28 -35.91 3.62
N ALA A 373 -2.22 -36.85 3.46
CA ALA A 373 -3.55 -36.53 2.92
C ALA A 373 -4.35 -35.66 3.91
N ASP A 374 -4.31 -36.02 5.19
CA ASP A 374 -5.01 -35.29 6.27
C ASP A 374 -4.30 -33.99 6.67
N ALA A 375 -3.02 -33.84 6.30
CA ALA A 375 -2.21 -32.67 6.65
C ALA A 375 -2.51 -31.43 5.79
N ARG A 376 -3.39 -31.51 4.79
CA ARG A 376 -3.72 -30.34 3.96
C ARG A 376 -4.50 -29.31 4.79
N VAL A 377 -4.26 -28.02 4.53
CA VAL A 377 -5.02 -26.91 5.08
C VAL A 377 -5.84 -26.27 3.94
N PRO A 378 -7.07 -26.76 3.67
CA PRO A 378 -7.82 -26.38 2.48
C PRO A 378 -8.10 -24.88 2.40
N ASP A 379 -8.31 -24.21 3.54
CA ASP A 379 -8.55 -22.77 3.64
C ASP A 379 -7.40 -21.93 3.06
N VAL A 380 -6.14 -22.27 3.39
CA VAL A 380 -4.96 -21.56 2.86
C VAL A 380 -4.78 -21.81 1.36
N GLU A 381 -5.00 -23.04 0.91
CA GLU A 381 -4.97 -23.38 -0.51
C GLU A 381 -6.06 -22.63 -1.30
N HIS A 382 -7.27 -22.61 -0.77
CA HIS A 382 -8.43 -21.95 -1.37
C HIS A 382 -8.21 -20.44 -1.49
N GLN A 383 -7.80 -19.77 -0.40
CA GLN A 383 -7.47 -18.34 -0.42
C GLN A 383 -6.30 -18.04 -1.37
N GLY A 384 -5.25 -18.86 -1.36
CA GLY A 384 -4.11 -18.70 -2.27
C GLY A 384 -4.52 -18.75 -3.74
N ILE A 385 -5.40 -19.68 -4.12
CA ILE A 385 -5.91 -19.78 -5.49
C ILE A 385 -6.81 -18.58 -5.85
N ARG A 386 -7.67 -18.11 -4.93
CA ARG A 386 -8.49 -16.91 -5.15
C ARG A 386 -7.63 -15.69 -5.48
N LEU A 387 -6.61 -15.42 -4.67
CA LEU A 387 -5.69 -14.31 -4.91
C LEU A 387 -4.88 -14.52 -6.19
N GLN A 388 -4.45 -15.75 -6.49
CA GLN A 388 -3.74 -16.04 -7.73
C GLN A 388 -4.60 -15.80 -8.98
N VAL A 389 -5.90 -16.12 -8.92
CA VAL A 389 -6.86 -15.85 -9.99
C VAL A 389 -7.01 -14.34 -10.18
N ALA A 390 -7.21 -13.59 -9.10
CA ALA A 390 -7.32 -12.13 -9.13
C ALA A 390 -6.05 -11.47 -9.70
N ASP A 391 -4.87 -11.84 -9.20
CA ASP A 391 -3.57 -11.37 -9.69
C ASP A 391 -3.36 -11.70 -11.18
N SER A 392 -3.75 -12.90 -11.62
CA SER A 392 -3.65 -13.29 -13.03
C SER A 392 -4.58 -12.48 -13.95
N ILE A 393 -5.77 -12.10 -13.48
CA ILE A 393 -6.68 -11.20 -14.21
C ILE A 393 -6.05 -9.81 -14.36
N VAL A 394 -5.50 -9.25 -13.27
CA VAL A 394 -4.80 -7.96 -13.27
C VAL A 394 -3.63 -7.98 -14.25
N LYS A 395 -2.76 -9.00 -14.17
CA LYS A 395 -1.63 -9.20 -15.08
C LYS A 395 -2.06 -9.35 -16.54
N ALA A 396 -3.15 -10.07 -16.81
CA ALA A 396 -3.66 -10.23 -18.17
C ALA A 396 -4.16 -8.92 -18.78
N ILE A 397 -4.81 -8.07 -17.98
CA ILE A 397 -5.23 -6.73 -18.42
C ILE A 397 -4.02 -5.85 -18.71
N ALA A 398 -3.01 -5.89 -17.84
CA ALA A 398 -1.75 -5.16 -18.07
C ALA A 398 -1.06 -5.61 -19.36
N LEU A 399 -0.98 -6.92 -19.63
CA LEU A 399 -0.45 -7.47 -20.89
C LEU A 399 -1.25 -6.97 -22.10
N ALA A 400 -2.59 -6.96 -22.02
CA ALA A 400 -3.44 -6.47 -23.10
C ALA A 400 -3.23 -4.98 -23.37
N ARG A 401 -3.16 -4.15 -22.31
CA ARG A 401 -2.86 -2.70 -22.38
C ARG A 401 -1.45 -2.43 -22.90
N ALA A 402 -0.50 -3.35 -22.69
CA ALA A 402 0.84 -3.29 -23.29
C ALA A 402 0.90 -3.80 -24.74
N GLY A 403 -0.22 -4.25 -25.31
CA GLY A 403 -0.30 -4.79 -26.67
C GLY A 403 0.03 -6.28 -26.79
N ASP A 404 0.43 -6.97 -25.72
CA ASP A 404 0.64 -8.41 -25.70
C ASP A 404 -0.69 -9.18 -25.56
N LEU A 405 -1.47 -9.15 -26.65
CA LEU A 405 -2.75 -9.84 -26.73
C LEU A 405 -2.60 -11.37 -26.67
N LYS A 406 -1.45 -11.92 -27.08
CA LYS A 406 -1.22 -13.36 -27.07
C LYS A 406 -0.97 -13.85 -25.64
N GLY A 407 -0.09 -13.16 -24.92
CA GLY A 407 0.18 -13.41 -23.51
C GLY A 407 -1.07 -13.23 -22.66
N ALA A 408 -1.81 -12.14 -22.86
CA ALA A 408 -3.06 -11.89 -22.15
C ALA A 408 -4.09 -13.02 -22.33
N ARG A 409 -4.32 -13.50 -23.56
CA ARG A 409 -5.26 -14.60 -23.82
C ARG A 409 -4.80 -15.92 -23.20
N ALA A 410 -3.51 -16.25 -23.33
CA ALA A 410 -2.95 -17.47 -22.78
C ALA A 410 -3.06 -17.50 -21.24
N LEU A 411 -2.80 -16.35 -20.59
CA LEU A 411 -2.95 -16.23 -19.15
C LEU A 411 -4.42 -16.39 -18.74
N LEU A 412 -5.36 -15.72 -19.41
CA LEU A 412 -6.79 -15.83 -19.12
C LEU A 412 -7.34 -17.26 -19.33
N ASP A 413 -6.86 -17.98 -20.33
CA ASP A 413 -7.22 -19.40 -20.53
C ASP A 413 -6.76 -20.28 -19.35
N LYS A 414 -5.54 -20.07 -18.87
CA LYS A 414 -5.00 -20.76 -17.69
C LYS A 414 -5.79 -20.39 -16.44
N THR A 415 -6.06 -19.10 -16.24
CA THR A 415 -6.82 -18.57 -15.10
C THR A 415 -8.24 -19.13 -15.07
N ALA A 416 -8.95 -19.15 -16.19
CA ALA A 416 -10.30 -19.69 -16.26
C ALA A 416 -10.34 -21.18 -15.89
N LYS A 417 -9.36 -21.95 -16.37
CA LYS A 417 -9.24 -23.37 -16.00
C LYS A 417 -8.98 -23.56 -14.51
N LEU A 418 -8.03 -22.80 -13.94
CA LEU A 418 -7.71 -22.84 -12.51
C LEU A 418 -8.92 -22.48 -11.65
N ALA A 419 -9.55 -21.34 -11.95
CA ALA A 419 -10.72 -20.84 -11.23
C ALA A 419 -11.89 -21.82 -11.28
N LYS A 420 -12.17 -22.42 -12.44
CA LYS A 420 -13.22 -23.45 -12.59
C LYS A 420 -12.94 -24.68 -11.73
N GLN A 421 -11.72 -25.23 -11.82
CA GLN A 421 -11.34 -26.43 -11.06
C GLN A 421 -11.38 -26.18 -9.55
N ALA A 422 -10.93 -25.01 -9.10
CA ALA A 422 -10.99 -24.62 -7.70
C ALA A 422 -12.42 -24.36 -7.24
N GLY A 423 -13.26 -23.72 -8.05
CA GLY A 423 -14.69 -23.52 -7.76
C GLY A 423 -15.41 -24.85 -7.55
N GLU A 424 -15.14 -25.86 -8.38
CA GLU A 424 -15.67 -27.22 -8.20
C GLU A 424 -15.11 -27.90 -6.95
N LYS A 425 -13.79 -27.80 -6.69
CA LYS A 425 -13.11 -28.42 -5.55
C LYS A 425 -13.57 -27.86 -4.20
N PHE A 426 -13.76 -26.55 -4.11
CA PHE A 426 -14.09 -25.86 -2.85
C PHE A 426 -15.56 -25.45 -2.75
N ASN A 427 -16.39 -25.80 -3.74
CA ASN A 427 -17.79 -25.38 -3.84
C ASN A 427 -17.94 -23.84 -3.75
N ASP A 428 -17.07 -23.13 -4.47
CA ASP A 428 -16.99 -21.67 -4.50
C ASP A 428 -17.60 -21.13 -5.81
N ASN A 429 -18.79 -20.58 -5.69
CA ASN A 429 -19.53 -19.99 -6.82
C ASN A 429 -18.85 -18.72 -7.34
N ASP A 430 -18.17 -17.95 -6.50
CA ASP A 430 -17.48 -16.73 -6.92
C ASP A 430 -16.31 -17.09 -7.83
N LEU A 431 -15.53 -18.14 -7.48
CA LEU A 431 -14.48 -18.67 -8.36
C LEU A 431 -15.04 -19.21 -9.69
N ALA A 432 -16.21 -19.85 -9.67
CA ALA A 432 -16.88 -20.29 -10.88
C ALA A 432 -17.32 -19.10 -11.77
N GLU A 433 -17.79 -17.99 -11.17
CA GLU A 433 -18.07 -16.75 -11.89
C GLU A 433 -16.79 -16.08 -12.40
N ARG A 434 -15.70 -16.02 -11.61
CA ARG A 434 -14.39 -15.52 -12.07
C ARG A 434 -13.88 -16.27 -13.30
N ALA A 435 -14.13 -17.58 -13.39
CA ALA A 435 -13.80 -18.35 -14.58
C ALA A 435 -14.56 -17.86 -15.82
N LYS A 436 -15.84 -17.54 -15.69
CA LYS A 436 -16.66 -16.98 -16.79
C LYS A 436 -16.22 -15.56 -17.14
N GLU A 437 -15.91 -14.73 -16.14
CA GLU A 437 -15.37 -13.38 -16.31
C GLU A 437 -14.05 -13.41 -17.09
N ALA A 438 -13.11 -14.29 -16.72
CA ALA A 438 -11.84 -14.44 -17.41
C ALA A 438 -12.02 -14.81 -18.90
N LEU A 439 -12.96 -15.72 -19.21
CA LEU A 439 -13.29 -16.08 -20.60
C LEU A 439 -14.00 -14.96 -21.36
N SER A 440 -14.85 -14.18 -20.68
CA SER A 440 -15.47 -12.98 -21.26
C SER A 440 -14.41 -11.94 -21.61
N LEU A 441 -13.53 -11.63 -20.65
CA LEU A 441 -12.42 -10.70 -20.81
C LEU A 441 -11.48 -11.14 -21.93
N ARG A 442 -11.18 -12.43 -22.04
CA ARG A 442 -10.36 -13.01 -23.11
C ARG A 442 -10.86 -12.66 -24.51
N LYS A 443 -12.18 -12.58 -24.71
CA LYS A 443 -12.78 -12.17 -26.00
C LYS A 443 -12.59 -10.66 -26.25
N LYS A 444 -12.48 -9.87 -25.19
CA LYS A 444 -12.44 -8.40 -25.22
C LYS A 444 -11.03 -7.81 -25.13
N VAL A 445 -9.98 -8.59 -24.83
CA VAL A 445 -8.62 -8.03 -24.67
C VAL A 445 -8.11 -7.21 -25.87
N ALA A 446 -8.61 -7.47 -27.08
CA ALA A 446 -8.18 -6.73 -28.28
C ALA A 446 -8.59 -5.25 -28.23
N SER A 447 -9.71 -4.90 -27.57
CA SER A 447 -10.13 -3.51 -27.42
C SER A 447 -9.47 -2.79 -26.25
N LEU A 448 -8.60 -3.49 -25.49
CA LEU A 448 -7.74 -2.89 -24.46
C LEU A 448 -6.36 -2.52 -24.99
N ALA A 449 -5.97 -2.99 -26.18
CA ALA A 449 -4.70 -2.66 -26.78
C ALA A 449 -4.65 -1.18 -27.21
N PRO A 450 -3.46 -0.54 -27.16
CA PRO A 450 -3.29 0.80 -27.68
C PRO A 450 -3.65 0.83 -29.18
N PRO A 451 -4.20 1.95 -29.69
CA PRO A 451 -4.44 2.10 -31.10
C PRO A 451 -3.13 1.88 -31.87
N PRO A 452 -3.16 1.22 -33.05
CA PRO A 452 -1.96 1.05 -33.84
C PRO A 452 -1.37 2.42 -34.17
N ASP A 453 -0.08 2.57 -33.89
CA ASP A 453 0.66 3.81 -34.12
C ASP A 453 0.52 4.17 -35.61
N MET A 454 -0.25 5.23 -35.89
CA MET A 454 -0.36 5.77 -37.25
C MET A 454 0.96 6.49 -37.51
N GLY A 455 1.95 5.73 -37.98
CA GLY A 455 3.31 6.21 -38.21
C GLY A 455 3.30 7.59 -38.84
N VAL A 456 3.68 8.59 -38.06
CA VAL A 456 3.99 9.92 -38.56
C VAL A 456 5.28 9.74 -39.35
N GLY A 457 5.13 9.53 -40.66
CA GLY A 457 6.24 9.51 -41.59
C GLY A 457 7.01 10.81 -41.45
N MET A 458 8.21 10.73 -40.87
CA MET A 458 9.21 11.79 -40.96
C MET A 458 9.43 12.07 -42.46
N GLY A 459 8.90 13.21 -42.91
CA GLY A 459 9.23 13.77 -44.22
C GLY A 459 10.67 14.25 -44.21
N THR A 460 11.59 13.39 -44.60
CA THR A 460 12.90 13.79 -45.13
C THR A 460 12.87 13.67 -46.65
N GLY A 461 13.14 14.79 -47.32
CA GLY A 461 12.88 14.98 -48.73
C GLY A 461 13.86 14.32 -49.71
N MET A 462 13.47 14.48 -50.97
CA MET A 462 14.25 14.45 -52.23
C MET A 462 14.88 13.11 -52.66
N GLY A 463 14.23 12.49 -53.66
CA GLY A 463 14.83 11.47 -54.53
C GLY A 463 13.89 11.09 -55.66
N MET A 464 14.14 11.61 -56.87
CA MET A 464 13.44 11.24 -58.11
C MET A 464 13.67 9.76 -58.47
N GLY A 465 12.63 9.05 -58.91
CA GLY A 465 12.79 7.76 -59.61
C GLY A 465 11.53 6.89 -59.77
N ALA A 466 10.86 7.02 -60.93
CA ALA A 466 10.06 6.04 -61.71
C ALA A 466 8.84 5.27 -61.10
N PRO A 467 7.79 4.95 -61.91
CA PRO A 467 6.52 4.43 -61.43
C PRO A 467 6.44 2.89 -61.46
N GLY A 468 5.97 2.27 -60.37
CA GLY A 468 5.70 0.84 -60.33
C GLY A 468 4.80 0.41 -59.17
N GLY A 469 3.63 -0.16 -59.49
CA GLY A 469 2.89 -1.08 -58.64
C GLY A 469 1.99 -0.49 -57.54
N MET A 470 0.75 -0.10 -57.87
CA MET A 470 -0.33 0.04 -56.88
C MET A 470 -0.75 -1.34 -56.37
N SER A 471 -0.09 -1.85 -55.33
CA SER A 471 -0.69 -2.84 -54.43
C SER A 471 -1.53 -2.10 -53.41
N ARG A 472 -2.86 -2.24 -53.50
CA ARG A 472 -3.82 -1.79 -52.49
C ARG A 472 -3.47 -2.46 -51.14
N MET A 473 -2.78 -1.73 -50.26
CA MET A 473 -2.74 -2.08 -48.84
C MET A 473 -4.18 -2.08 -48.33
N LYS A 474 -4.67 -3.26 -47.99
CA LYS A 474 -5.96 -3.46 -47.35
C LYS A 474 -5.88 -2.75 -45.99
N ALA A 475 -6.59 -1.63 -45.84
CA ALA A 475 -6.69 -0.94 -44.56
C ALA A 475 -7.08 -1.96 -43.48
N MET A 476 -6.21 -2.16 -42.49
CA MET A 476 -6.57 -2.96 -41.33
C MET A 476 -7.75 -2.27 -40.62
N PRO A 477 -8.76 -3.03 -40.17
CA PRO A 477 -9.89 -2.44 -39.46
C PRO A 477 -9.38 -1.72 -38.21
N SER A 478 -9.77 -0.45 -38.08
CA SER A 478 -9.61 0.33 -36.85
C SER A 478 -10.13 -0.49 -35.66
N PRO A 479 -9.43 -0.54 -34.51
CA PRO A 479 -9.94 -1.27 -33.35
C PRO A 479 -11.35 -0.78 -33.03
N ALA A 480 -12.31 -1.70 -33.05
CA ALA A 480 -13.70 -1.39 -32.74
C ALA A 480 -13.75 -0.77 -31.34
N LYS A 481 -14.27 0.46 -31.24
CA LYS A 481 -14.51 1.12 -29.96
C LYS A 481 -15.40 0.21 -29.11
N MET A 482 -14.92 -0.13 -27.91
CA MET A 482 -15.66 -0.94 -26.93
C MET A 482 -16.98 -0.25 -26.58
N SER A 483 -18.08 -1.01 -26.42
CA SER A 483 -19.34 -0.43 -25.94
C SER A 483 -19.19 0.05 -24.49
N HIS A 484 -19.97 1.04 -24.06
CA HIS A 484 -19.92 1.53 -22.68
C HIS A 484 -20.21 0.41 -21.65
N ALA A 485 -21.16 -0.48 -21.96
CA ALA A 485 -21.47 -1.64 -21.13
C ALA A 485 -20.28 -2.63 -21.03
N ASP A 486 -19.58 -2.87 -22.13
CA ASP A 486 -18.40 -3.73 -22.13
C ASP A 486 -17.23 -3.11 -21.34
N ALA A 487 -17.05 -1.79 -21.45
CA ALA A 487 -16.04 -1.05 -20.70
C ALA A 487 -16.31 -1.13 -19.20
N MET A 488 -17.56 -0.90 -18.77
CA MET A 488 -17.98 -1.07 -17.38
C MET A 488 -17.77 -2.49 -16.86
N GLN A 489 -18.04 -3.52 -17.67
CA GLN A 489 -17.80 -4.90 -17.26
C GLN A 489 -16.31 -5.20 -17.06
N VAL A 490 -15.44 -4.77 -17.98
CA VAL A 490 -13.99 -4.99 -17.86
C VAL A 490 -13.44 -4.26 -16.63
N LYS A 491 -13.87 -3.02 -16.41
CA LYS A 491 -13.48 -2.22 -15.24
C LYS A 491 -13.97 -2.82 -13.93
N GLY A 492 -15.24 -3.24 -13.87
CA GLY A 492 -15.78 -3.95 -12.72
C GLY A 492 -14.98 -5.22 -12.39
N THR A 493 -14.64 -6.01 -13.41
CA THR A 493 -13.81 -7.23 -13.25
C THR A 493 -12.42 -6.89 -12.70
N HIS A 494 -11.78 -5.85 -13.26
CA HIS A 494 -10.45 -5.42 -12.86
C HIS A 494 -10.42 -4.83 -11.44
N SER A 495 -11.34 -3.91 -11.13
CA SER A 495 -11.49 -3.31 -9.80
C SER A 495 -11.80 -4.37 -8.75
N ALA A 496 -12.68 -5.34 -9.05
CA ALA A 496 -12.97 -6.44 -8.14
C ALA A 496 -11.74 -7.31 -7.89
N ALA A 497 -10.92 -7.59 -8.91
CA ALA A 497 -9.67 -8.34 -8.73
C ALA A 497 -8.66 -7.53 -7.90
N MET A 498 -8.52 -6.23 -8.15
CA MET A 498 -7.64 -5.35 -7.37
C MET A 498 -8.06 -5.25 -5.89
N MET A 499 -9.36 -5.11 -5.61
CA MET A 499 -9.89 -5.08 -4.25
C MET A 499 -9.64 -6.41 -3.53
N GLU A 500 -9.79 -7.55 -4.23
CA GLU A 500 -9.51 -8.87 -3.66
C GLU A 500 -8.02 -9.05 -3.27
N LEU A 501 -7.09 -8.42 -4.00
CA LEU A 501 -5.66 -8.42 -3.66
C LEU A 501 -5.27 -7.50 -2.49
N GLN A 502 -6.20 -6.69 -1.99
CA GLN A 502 -5.97 -5.73 -0.90
C GLN A 502 -6.64 -6.12 0.42
N GLN A 503 -7.41 -7.22 0.44
CA GLN A 503 -7.99 -7.82 1.64
C GLN A 503 -6.93 -8.65 2.36
#